data_AF-A0A6P0VH10-F1
#
_entry.id   AF-A0A6P0VH10-F1
#
_cell.length_a   1.000
_cell.length_b   1.000
_cell.length_c   1.000
_cell.angle_alpha   90.00
_cell.angle_beta   90.00
_cell.angle_gamma   90.00
#
_symmetry.space_group_name_H-M   'P 1'
#
loop_
_entity.id
_entity.type
_entity.pdbx_description
1 polymer ?
#
loop_
_entity_poly.entity_id
_entity_poly.type
_entity_poly.pdbx_seq_one_letter_code
_entity_poly.pdbx_strand_id
1 'polypeptide(L)'
;MPTKTALQDTLKEKYSINKNITQPLSLVECEEFLALLDSQPSAIKIVESFIAKNEELSRNNRNYGQQRSQAQKKLKSLQVEHEKLEKEIKELEKSNGSLGDRKSKLSQEHQELAAQVQQLSSENEVLSSKVQSLTTHNDELVDANEKLKKDNKDLKNIVDQIRLRLARDTKMLLQYEDSEIRKVLIRLFQWTLG
;
A
#
# COMPACT_ATOMS: atom_id res chain seq x y z
N MET A 1 -52.79 -82.44 -10.82
CA MET A 1 -52.36 -81.18 -11.45
C MET A 1 -51.41 -80.47 -10.50
N PRO A 2 -50.18 -80.13 -10.93
CA PRO A 2 -49.27 -79.32 -10.14
C PRO A 2 -49.88 -77.94 -9.84
N THR A 3 -49.58 -77.37 -8.67
CA THR A 3 -50.07 -76.04 -8.29
C THR A 3 -49.27 -74.95 -9.01
N LYS A 4 -49.86 -73.76 -9.20
CA LYS A 4 -49.19 -72.60 -9.81
C LYS A 4 -47.81 -72.32 -9.21
N THR A 5 -47.69 -72.43 -7.89
CA THR A 5 -46.43 -72.23 -7.15
C THR A 5 -45.38 -73.27 -7.55
N ALA A 6 -45.77 -74.55 -7.63
CA ALA A 6 -44.85 -75.63 -8.04
C ALA A 6 -44.33 -75.45 -9.48
N LEU A 7 -45.17 -74.96 -10.39
CA LEU A 7 -44.75 -74.67 -11.78
C LEU A 7 -43.80 -73.47 -11.84
N GLN A 8 -44.04 -72.43 -11.04
CA GLN A 8 -43.14 -71.28 -10.94
C GLN A 8 -41.80 -71.64 -10.30
N ASP A 9 -41.80 -72.49 -9.27
CA ASP A 9 -40.59 -73.03 -8.67
C ASP A 9 -39.81 -73.89 -9.68
N THR A 10 -40.49 -74.67 -10.52
CA THR A 10 -39.86 -75.44 -11.60
C THR A 10 -39.21 -74.54 -12.66
N LEU A 11 -39.89 -73.48 -13.11
CA LEU A 11 -39.34 -72.49 -14.03
C LEU A 11 -38.11 -71.76 -13.45
N LYS A 12 -38.12 -71.55 -12.13
CA LYS A 12 -37.01 -70.94 -11.40
C LYS A 12 -35.84 -71.89 -11.20
N GLU A 13 -36.06 -73.12 -10.76
CA GLU A 13 -34.97 -74.09 -10.51
C GLU A 13 -34.35 -74.63 -11.79
N LYS A 14 -35.19 -74.98 -12.78
CA LYS A 14 -34.73 -75.64 -14.01
C LYS A 14 -34.24 -74.64 -15.07
N TYR A 15 -34.84 -73.46 -15.12
CA TYR A 15 -34.59 -72.47 -16.18
C TYR A 15 -34.17 -71.08 -15.67
N SER A 16 -34.01 -70.89 -14.35
CA SER A 16 -33.61 -69.60 -13.74
C SER A 16 -34.56 -68.43 -14.03
N ILE A 17 -35.82 -68.69 -14.37
CA ILE A 17 -36.83 -67.68 -14.74
C ILE A 17 -37.57 -67.20 -13.48
N ASN A 18 -36.93 -66.32 -12.69
CA ASN A 18 -37.53 -65.77 -11.46
C ASN A 18 -37.72 -64.25 -11.48
N LYS A 19 -36.88 -63.51 -12.20
CA LYS A 19 -36.85 -62.03 -12.14
C LYS A 19 -37.38 -61.32 -13.39
N ASN A 20 -37.81 -62.07 -14.40
CA ASN A 20 -38.02 -61.56 -15.76
C ASN A 20 -39.50 -61.44 -16.15
N ILE A 21 -40.40 -61.83 -15.27
CA ILE A 21 -41.83 -61.86 -15.55
C ILE A 21 -42.46 -60.63 -14.89
N THR A 22 -42.66 -59.57 -15.67
CA THR A 22 -43.29 -58.33 -15.19
C THR A 22 -44.81 -58.48 -15.04
N GLN A 23 -45.43 -59.42 -15.77
CA GLN A 23 -46.87 -59.72 -15.69
C GLN A 23 -47.08 -61.15 -15.19
N PRO A 24 -47.88 -61.37 -14.13
CA PRO A 24 -48.01 -62.69 -13.53
C PRO A 24 -48.71 -63.68 -14.49
N LEU A 25 -48.04 -64.79 -14.82
CA LEU A 25 -48.67 -65.86 -15.58
C LEU A 25 -49.77 -66.55 -14.74
N SER A 26 -50.84 -66.95 -15.41
CA SER A 26 -51.86 -67.87 -14.91
C SER A 26 -51.32 -69.31 -14.84
N LEU A 27 -52.09 -70.21 -14.23
CA LEU A 27 -51.68 -71.62 -14.08
C LEU A 27 -51.56 -72.30 -15.46
N VAL A 28 -52.51 -72.05 -16.36
CA VAL A 28 -52.55 -72.60 -17.72
C VAL A 28 -51.34 -72.10 -18.53
N GLU A 29 -51.04 -70.81 -18.46
CA GLU A 29 -49.90 -70.24 -19.19
C GLU A 29 -48.55 -70.78 -18.66
N CYS A 30 -48.44 -71.09 -17.36
CA CYS A 30 -47.25 -71.76 -16.82
C CYS A 30 -47.08 -73.18 -17.37
N GLU A 31 -48.17 -73.94 -17.51
CA GLU A 31 -48.15 -75.31 -18.05
C GLU A 31 -47.79 -75.31 -19.54
N GLU A 32 -48.41 -74.43 -20.33
CA GLU A 32 -48.12 -74.27 -21.76
C GLU A 32 -46.66 -73.83 -21.99
N PHE A 33 -46.17 -72.90 -21.17
CA PHE A 33 -44.80 -72.42 -21.29
C PHE A 33 -43.76 -73.50 -20.94
N LEU A 34 -44.01 -74.30 -19.91
CA LEU A 34 -43.14 -75.44 -19.58
C LEU A 34 -43.15 -76.50 -20.68
N ALA A 35 -44.31 -76.81 -21.25
CA ALA A 35 -44.42 -77.73 -22.37
C ALA A 35 -43.65 -77.22 -23.61
N LEU A 36 -43.69 -75.92 -23.87
CA LEU A 36 -42.92 -75.29 -24.95
C LEU A 36 -41.41 -75.36 -24.70
N LEU A 37 -40.96 -75.11 -23.48
CA LEU A 37 -39.55 -75.20 -23.11
C LEU A 37 -39.04 -76.65 -23.19
N ASP A 38 -39.81 -77.62 -22.73
CA ASP A 38 -39.43 -79.03 -22.77
C ASP A 38 -39.44 -79.61 -24.21
N SER A 39 -40.30 -79.10 -25.10
CA SER A 39 -40.42 -79.58 -26.48
C SER A 39 -39.51 -78.88 -27.50
N GLN A 40 -39.08 -77.64 -27.23
CA GLN A 40 -38.31 -76.83 -28.18
C GLN A 40 -36.98 -76.32 -27.59
N PRO A 41 -35.84 -76.94 -27.94
CA PRO A 41 -34.52 -76.51 -27.47
C PRO A 41 -34.15 -75.06 -27.86
N SER A 42 -34.67 -74.55 -28.98
CA SER A 42 -34.45 -73.18 -29.42
C SER A 42 -35.08 -72.15 -28.47
N ALA A 43 -36.23 -72.47 -27.88
CA ALA A 43 -36.88 -71.60 -26.90
C ALA A 43 -36.04 -71.46 -25.63
N ILE A 44 -35.44 -72.57 -25.16
CA ILE A 44 -34.50 -72.56 -24.03
C ILE A 44 -33.31 -71.63 -24.32
N LYS A 45 -32.65 -71.76 -25.48
CA LYS A 45 -31.50 -70.91 -25.85
C LYS A 45 -31.85 -69.42 -25.88
N ILE A 46 -33.05 -69.08 -26.36
CA ILE A 46 -33.53 -67.70 -26.37
C ILE A 46 -33.71 -67.19 -24.94
N VAL A 47 -34.36 -67.96 -24.07
CA VAL A 47 -34.54 -67.62 -22.65
C VAL A 47 -33.19 -67.43 -21.94
N GLU A 48 -32.24 -68.34 -22.15
CA GLU A 48 -30.88 -68.22 -21.60
C GLU A 48 -30.19 -66.93 -22.07
N SER A 49 -30.31 -66.60 -23.37
CA SER A 49 -29.74 -65.36 -23.93
C SER A 49 -30.36 -64.10 -23.30
N PHE A 50 -31.68 -64.12 -23.04
CA PHE A 50 -32.38 -63.03 -22.37
C PHE A 50 -31.96 -62.88 -20.92
N ILE A 51 -31.79 -64.00 -20.20
CA ILE A 51 -31.29 -64.00 -18.82
C ILE A 51 -29.88 -63.39 -18.79
N ALA A 52 -28.97 -63.88 -19.63
CA ALA A 52 -27.60 -63.37 -19.71
C ALA A 52 -27.56 -61.87 -20.02
N LYS A 53 -28.38 -61.40 -20.98
CA LYS A 53 -28.46 -59.98 -21.30
C LYS A 53 -29.05 -59.16 -20.15
N ASN A 54 -30.06 -59.66 -19.44
CA ASN A 54 -30.64 -58.94 -18.31
C ASN A 54 -29.67 -58.85 -17.11
N GLU A 55 -28.87 -59.89 -16.88
CA GLU A 55 -27.79 -59.83 -15.89
C GLU A 55 -26.72 -58.81 -16.25
N GLU A 56 -26.31 -58.77 -17.52
CA GLU A 56 -25.37 -57.77 -18.05
C GLU A 56 -25.92 -56.35 -17.85
N LEU A 57 -27.18 -56.10 -18.24
CA LEU A 57 -27.86 -54.83 -18.03
C LEU A 57 -27.93 -54.47 -16.54
N SER A 58 -28.23 -55.43 -15.66
CA SER A 58 -28.24 -55.23 -14.22
C SER A 58 -26.86 -54.85 -13.66
N ARG A 59 -25.78 -55.48 -14.16
CA ARG A 59 -24.40 -55.12 -13.81
C ARG A 59 -24.06 -53.71 -14.30
N ASN A 60 -24.40 -53.38 -15.54
CA ASN A 60 -24.17 -52.06 -16.13
C ASN A 60 -24.94 -50.97 -15.37
N ASN A 61 -26.21 -51.21 -15.05
CA ASN A 61 -27.03 -50.24 -14.34
C ASN A 61 -26.49 -49.96 -12.92
N ARG A 62 -25.99 -50.98 -12.22
CA ARG A 62 -25.25 -50.79 -10.96
C ARG A 62 -23.98 -49.96 -11.15
N ASN A 63 -23.19 -50.24 -12.19
CA ASN A 63 -21.97 -49.50 -12.49
C ASN A 63 -22.27 -48.01 -12.79
N TYR A 64 -23.21 -47.73 -13.69
CA TYR A 64 -23.64 -46.36 -13.99
C TYR A 64 -24.23 -45.65 -12.77
N GLY A 65 -24.97 -46.35 -11.92
CA GLY A 65 -25.45 -45.80 -10.65
C GLY A 65 -24.31 -45.38 -9.72
N GLN A 66 -23.25 -46.21 -9.61
CA GLN A 66 -22.05 -45.89 -8.83
C GLN A 66 -21.29 -44.70 -9.43
N GLN A 67 -21.05 -44.69 -10.74
CA GLN A 67 -20.37 -43.59 -11.42
C GLN A 67 -21.13 -42.28 -11.26
N ARG A 68 -22.46 -42.31 -11.40
CA ARG A 68 -23.32 -41.12 -11.20
C ARG A 68 -23.22 -40.60 -9.77
N SER A 69 -23.24 -41.48 -8.78
CA SER A 69 -23.08 -41.10 -7.37
C SER A 69 -21.72 -40.45 -7.11
N GLN A 70 -20.63 -41.01 -7.66
CA GLN A 70 -19.29 -40.45 -7.53
C GLN A 70 -19.17 -39.09 -8.22
N ALA A 71 -19.68 -38.96 -9.45
CA ALA A 71 -19.70 -37.69 -10.19
C ALA A 71 -20.48 -36.61 -9.43
N GLN A 72 -21.63 -36.96 -8.85
CA GLN A 72 -22.43 -36.04 -8.06
C GLN A 72 -21.71 -35.57 -6.79
N LYS A 73 -20.95 -36.44 -6.13
CA LYS A 73 -20.11 -36.06 -4.98
C LYS A 73 -19.00 -35.09 -5.40
N LYS A 74 -18.29 -35.38 -6.51
CA LYS A 74 -17.26 -34.50 -7.05
C LYS A 74 -17.81 -33.13 -7.45
N LEU A 75 -18.98 -33.10 -8.09
CA LEU A 75 -19.62 -31.85 -8.49
C LEU A 75 -19.94 -30.98 -7.27
N LYS A 76 -20.47 -31.58 -6.19
CA LYS A 76 -20.72 -30.85 -4.94
C LYS A 76 -19.44 -30.31 -4.31
N SER A 77 -18.35 -31.10 -4.29
CA SER A 77 -17.08 -30.61 -3.73
C SER A 77 -16.49 -29.48 -4.55
N LEU A 78 -16.53 -29.57 -5.89
CA LEU A 78 -16.07 -28.49 -6.77
C LEU A 78 -16.91 -27.21 -6.62
N GLN A 79 -18.22 -27.33 -6.43
CA GLN A 79 -19.07 -26.16 -6.17
C GLN A 79 -18.67 -25.42 -4.90
N VAL A 80 -18.43 -26.16 -3.81
CA VAL A 80 -17.98 -25.56 -2.54
C VAL A 80 -16.60 -24.90 -2.69
N GLU A 81 -15.68 -25.56 -3.40
CA GLU A 81 -14.35 -24.99 -3.67
C GLU A 81 -14.44 -23.72 -4.52
N HIS A 82 -15.29 -23.73 -5.55
CA HIS A 82 -15.54 -22.57 -6.41
C HIS A 82 -16.11 -21.38 -5.61
N GLU A 83 -17.13 -21.61 -4.77
CA GLU A 83 -17.69 -20.57 -3.91
C GLU A 83 -16.66 -20.01 -2.92
N LYS A 84 -15.74 -20.84 -2.44
CA LYS A 84 -14.64 -20.41 -1.57
C LYS A 84 -13.66 -19.52 -2.33
N LEU A 85 -13.22 -19.95 -3.51
CA LEU A 85 -12.30 -19.19 -4.36
C LEU A 85 -12.92 -17.85 -4.80
N GLU A 86 -14.21 -17.81 -5.13
CA GLU A 86 -14.89 -16.55 -5.44
C GLU A 86 -14.88 -15.56 -4.28
N LYS A 87 -15.02 -16.04 -3.03
CA LYS A 87 -14.93 -15.18 -1.84
C LYS A 87 -13.52 -14.64 -1.66
N GLU A 88 -12.51 -15.50 -1.78
CA GLU A 88 -11.09 -15.10 -1.69
C GLU A 88 -10.72 -14.07 -2.77
N ILE A 89 -11.20 -14.25 -4.00
CA ILE A 89 -11.00 -13.27 -5.10
C ILE A 89 -11.59 -11.92 -4.72
N LYS A 90 -12.84 -11.88 -4.24
CA LYS A 90 -13.49 -10.61 -3.82
C LYS A 90 -12.74 -9.92 -2.68
N GLU A 91 -12.21 -10.67 -1.73
CA GLU A 91 -11.40 -10.13 -0.64
C GLU A 91 -10.08 -9.55 -1.14
N LEU A 92 -9.40 -10.25 -2.05
CA LEU A 92 -8.18 -9.79 -2.68
C LEU A 92 -8.41 -8.53 -3.52
N GLU A 93 -9.48 -8.47 -4.31
CA GLU A 93 -9.86 -7.29 -5.09
C GLU A 93 -10.07 -6.07 -4.19
N LYS A 94 -10.79 -6.24 -3.06
CA LYS A 94 -10.99 -5.18 -2.08
C LYS A 94 -9.68 -4.71 -1.45
N SER A 95 -8.80 -5.65 -1.08
CA SER A 95 -7.49 -5.33 -0.51
C SER A 95 -6.61 -4.59 -1.51
N ASN A 96 -6.60 -5.03 -2.76
CA ASN A 96 -5.85 -4.40 -3.84
C ASN A 96 -6.36 -2.97 -4.12
N GLY A 97 -7.68 -2.75 -4.10
CA GLY A 97 -8.27 -1.41 -4.18
C GLY A 97 -7.78 -0.49 -3.05
N SER A 98 -7.83 -0.97 -1.80
CA SER A 98 -7.35 -0.20 -0.65
C SER A 98 -5.85 0.13 -0.72
N LEU A 99 -5.03 -0.79 -1.20
CA LEU A 99 -3.60 -0.56 -1.44
C LEU A 99 -3.37 0.48 -2.55
N GLY A 100 -4.18 0.43 -3.62
CA GLY A 100 -4.18 1.44 -4.69
C GLY A 100 -4.46 2.84 -4.16
N ASP A 101 -5.50 3.00 -3.35
CA ASP A 101 -5.85 4.28 -2.73
C ASP A 101 -4.74 4.80 -1.82
N ARG A 102 -4.16 3.91 -0.99
CA ARG A 102 -3.06 4.29 -0.09
C ARG A 102 -1.81 4.70 -0.86
N LYS A 103 -1.49 4.02 -1.95
CA LYS A 103 -0.38 4.38 -2.84
C LYS A 103 -0.60 5.76 -3.47
N SER A 104 -1.83 6.06 -3.90
CA SER A 104 -2.18 7.37 -4.46
C SER A 104 -1.98 8.49 -3.44
N LYS A 105 -2.49 8.32 -2.22
CA LYS A 105 -2.30 9.29 -1.12
C LYS A 105 -0.83 9.53 -0.79
N LEU A 106 -0.05 8.46 -0.63
CA LEU A 106 1.39 8.57 -0.37
C LEU A 106 2.13 9.28 -1.51
N SER A 107 1.72 9.05 -2.76
CA SER A 107 2.31 9.74 -3.91
C SER A 107 2.00 11.25 -3.90
N GLN A 108 0.81 11.65 -3.48
CA GLN A 108 0.44 13.06 -3.32
C GLN A 108 1.24 13.71 -2.18
N GLU A 109 1.26 13.08 -1.00
CA GLU A 109 2.05 13.56 0.14
C GLU A 109 3.53 13.72 -0.23
N HIS A 110 4.11 12.77 -0.95
CA HIS A 110 5.50 12.86 -1.40
C HIS A 110 5.73 14.05 -2.35
N GLN A 111 4.80 14.35 -3.25
CA GLN A 111 4.90 15.51 -4.14
C GLN A 111 4.81 16.83 -3.35
N GLU A 112 3.90 16.90 -2.38
CA GLU A 112 3.76 18.07 -1.50
C GLU A 112 5.02 18.30 -0.67
N LEU A 113 5.59 17.25 -0.05
CA LEU A 113 6.84 17.35 0.68
C LEU A 113 8.01 17.76 -0.23
N ALA A 114 8.09 17.22 -1.44
CA ALA A 114 9.14 17.61 -2.39
C ALA A 114 9.05 19.10 -2.76
N ALA A 115 7.84 19.63 -2.95
CA ALA A 115 7.61 21.05 -3.20
C ALA A 115 8.02 21.91 -2.00
N GLN A 116 7.67 21.51 -0.78
CA GLN A 116 8.08 22.21 0.44
C GLN A 116 9.60 22.23 0.62
N VAL A 117 10.28 21.11 0.33
CA VAL A 117 11.75 21.04 0.38
C VAL A 117 12.37 22.01 -0.62
N GLN A 118 11.85 22.11 -1.85
CA GLN A 118 12.34 23.07 -2.83
C GLN A 118 12.14 24.52 -2.38
N GLN A 119 10.97 24.83 -1.80
CA GLN A 119 10.70 26.16 -1.27
C GLN A 119 11.64 26.52 -0.11
N LEU A 120 11.82 25.62 0.86
CA LEU A 120 12.73 25.88 1.98
C LEU A 120 14.18 26.00 1.53
N SER A 121 14.58 25.27 0.49
CA SER A 121 15.91 25.40 -0.11
C SER A 121 16.12 26.79 -0.70
N SER A 122 15.15 27.31 -1.45
CA SER A 122 15.26 28.66 -2.04
C SER A 122 15.24 29.76 -0.97
N GLU A 123 14.40 29.62 0.06
CA GLU A 123 14.39 30.54 1.21
C GLU A 123 15.75 30.55 1.94
N ASN A 124 16.37 29.39 2.12
CA ASN A 124 17.71 29.29 2.71
C ASN A 124 18.79 29.99 1.87
N GLU A 125 18.75 29.85 0.54
CA GLU A 125 19.69 30.54 -0.35
C GLU A 125 19.56 32.07 -0.26
N VAL A 126 18.32 32.56 -0.21
CA VAL A 126 18.03 33.99 -0.03
C VAL A 126 18.54 34.49 1.32
N LEU A 127 18.26 33.76 2.41
CA LEU A 127 18.74 34.11 3.74
C LEU A 127 20.27 34.07 3.82
N SER A 128 20.93 33.08 3.24
CA SER A 128 22.38 32.98 3.16
C SER A 128 22.98 34.21 2.46
N SER A 129 22.40 34.60 1.33
CA SER A 129 22.82 35.80 0.60
C SER A 129 22.64 37.08 1.42
N LYS A 130 21.55 37.16 2.19
CA LYS A 130 21.28 38.30 3.08
C LYS A 130 22.28 38.36 4.24
N VAL A 131 22.62 37.23 4.84
CA VAL A 131 23.66 37.14 5.88
C VAL A 131 24.99 37.62 5.34
N GLN A 132 25.42 37.15 4.18
CA GLN A 132 26.68 37.58 3.56
C GLN A 132 26.72 39.10 3.31
N SER A 133 25.59 39.65 2.84
CA SER A 133 25.46 41.09 2.60
C SER A 133 25.56 41.90 3.90
N LEU A 134 24.90 41.44 4.97
CA LEU A 134 24.96 42.07 6.29
C LEU A 134 26.35 41.96 6.92
N THR A 135 27.03 40.82 6.76
CA THR A 135 28.42 40.66 7.20
C THR A 135 29.33 41.68 6.52
N THR A 136 29.23 41.80 5.19
CA THR A 136 30.03 42.77 4.42
C THR A 136 29.78 44.21 4.92
N HIS A 137 28.51 44.58 5.12
CA HIS A 137 28.19 45.93 5.60
C HIS A 137 28.65 46.18 7.03
N ASN A 138 28.66 45.15 7.88
CA ASN A 138 29.19 45.26 9.23
C ASN A 138 30.72 45.48 9.20
N ASP A 139 31.44 44.75 8.35
CA ASP A 139 32.88 44.92 8.18
C ASP A 139 33.21 46.36 7.71
N GLU A 140 32.45 46.90 6.74
CA GLU A 140 32.58 48.30 6.30
C GLU A 140 32.35 49.31 7.44
N LEU A 141 31.35 49.06 8.30
CA LEU A 141 31.07 49.91 9.45
C LEU A 141 32.15 49.83 10.52
N VAL A 142 32.72 48.65 10.74
CA VAL A 142 33.87 48.45 11.64
C VAL A 142 35.06 49.26 11.14
N ASP A 143 35.42 49.13 9.85
CA ASP A 143 36.52 49.87 9.23
C ASP A 143 36.32 51.39 9.32
N ALA A 144 35.11 51.86 9.03
CA ALA A 144 34.77 53.28 9.15
C ALA A 144 34.90 53.78 10.59
N ASN A 145 34.47 52.99 11.57
CA ASN A 145 34.59 53.32 12.99
C ASN A 145 36.05 53.36 13.46
N GLU A 146 36.89 52.42 13.01
CA GLU A 146 38.33 52.44 13.29
C GLU A 146 38.99 53.70 12.73
N LYS A 147 38.66 54.08 11.50
CA LYS A 147 39.14 55.33 10.89
C LYS A 147 38.71 56.56 11.70
N LEU A 148 37.44 56.64 12.08
CA LEU A 148 36.93 57.74 12.91
C LEU A 148 37.61 57.81 14.29
N LYS A 149 37.92 56.67 14.91
CA LYS A 149 38.69 56.63 16.16
C LYS A 149 40.10 57.18 15.99
N LYS A 150 40.76 56.85 14.86
CA LYS A 150 42.08 57.39 14.53
C LYS A 150 42.03 58.89 14.31
N ASP A 151 41.10 59.36 13.47
CA ASP A 151 40.93 60.79 13.17
C ASP A 151 40.62 61.58 14.45
N ASN A 152 39.76 61.05 15.34
CA ASN A 152 39.49 61.67 16.64
C ASN A 152 40.74 61.77 17.54
N LYS A 153 41.60 60.74 17.54
CA LYS A 153 42.86 60.77 18.28
C LYS A 153 43.80 61.85 17.73
N ASP A 154 43.90 61.94 16.40
CA ASP A 154 44.75 62.92 15.73
C ASP A 154 44.25 64.35 15.96
N LEU A 155 42.93 64.58 15.87
CA LEU A 155 42.31 65.86 16.23
C LEU A 155 42.57 66.25 17.68
N LYS A 156 42.44 65.30 18.62
CA LYS A 156 42.74 65.55 20.04
C LYS A 156 44.19 65.98 20.23
N ASN A 157 45.13 65.30 19.56
CA ASN A 157 46.55 65.68 19.60
C ASN A 157 46.79 67.09 19.05
N ILE A 158 46.15 67.46 17.93
CA ILE A 158 46.25 68.81 17.35
C ILE A 158 45.70 69.86 18.32
N VAL A 159 44.53 69.61 18.92
CA VAL A 159 43.91 70.50 19.92
C VAL A 159 44.84 70.69 21.11
N ASP A 160 45.44 69.62 21.63
CA ASP A 160 46.38 69.70 22.75
C ASP A 160 47.66 70.47 22.37
N GLN A 161 48.18 70.30 21.15
CA GLN A 161 49.30 71.11 20.64
C GLN A 161 48.96 72.60 20.53
N ILE A 162 47.77 72.94 20.01
CA ILE A 162 47.30 74.34 19.93
C ILE A 162 47.18 74.93 21.33
N ARG A 163 46.58 74.21 22.28
CA ARG A 163 46.47 74.63 23.69
C ARG A 163 47.83 74.91 24.32
N LEU A 164 48.81 74.02 24.11
CA LEU A 164 50.17 74.20 24.62
C LEU A 164 50.88 75.40 23.99
N ARG A 165 50.70 75.61 22.68
CA ARG A 165 51.25 76.77 21.97
C ARG A 165 50.65 78.07 22.49
N LEU A 166 49.32 78.14 22.59
CA LEU A 166 48.60 79.30 23.14
C LEU A 166 49.07 79.61 24.57
N ALA A 167 49.21 78.60 25.43
CA ALA A 167 49.70 78.80 26.78
C ALA A 167 51.13 79.37 26.82
N ARG A 168 52.01 78.91 25.92
CA ARG A 168 53.38 79.43 25.78
C ARG A 168 53.39 80.87 25.29
N ASP A 169 52.66 81.16 24.22
CA ASP A 169 52.60 82.49 23.61
C ASP A 169 52.01 83.50 24.61
N THR A 170 50.95 83.14 25.34
CA THR A 170 50.39 83.96 26.43
C THR A 170 51.41 84.23 27.54
N LYS A 171 52.18 83.21 27.96
CA LYS A 171 53.23 83.39 28.98
C LYS A 171 54.31 84.38 28.53
N MET A 172 54.74 84.32 27.27
CA MET A 172 55.71 85.26 26.70
C MET A 172 55.15 86.69 26.69
N LEU A 173 53.88 86.86 26.29
CA LEU A 173 53.24 88.18 26.25
C LEU A 173 53.08 88.80 27.64
N LEU A 174 52.83 88.00 28.69
CA LEU A 174 52.75 88.49 30.08
C LEU A 174 54.10 88.97 30.64
N GLN A 175 55.23 88.62 30.00
CA GLN A 175 56.57 89.06 30.42
C GLN A 175 56.92 90.47 29.91
N TYR A 176 56.18 91.03 28.95
CA TYR A 176 56.37 92.42 28.51
C TYR A 176 56.05 93.41 29.64
N GLU A 177 56.83 94.49 29.73
CA GLU A 177 56.77 95.48 30.83
C GLU A 177 55.49 96.34 30.83
N ASP A 178 54.74 96.35 29.73
CA ASP A 178 53.51 97.15 29.59
C ASP A 178 52.34 96.59 30.42
N SER A 179 51.94 97.35 31.45
CA SER A 179 50.84 97.05 32.39
C SER A 179 49.49 96.87 31.69
N GLU A 180 49.19 97.68 30.66
CA GLU A 180 47.86 97.68 30.05
C GLU A 180 47.69 96.52 29.07
N ILE A 181 48.74 96.18 28.33
CA ILE A 181 48.77 94.98 27.47
C ILE A 181 48.55 93.73 28.33
N ARG A 182 49.23 93.65 29.49
CA ARG A 182 49.10 92.54 30.44
C ARG A 182 47.67 92.38 30.98
N LYS A 183 47.01 93.49 31.36
CA LYS A 183 45.63 93.47 31.89
C LYS A 183 44.60 93.04 30.83
N VAL A 184 44.76 93.48 29.59
CA VAL A 184 43.86 93.10 28.48
C VAL A 184 44.02 91.62 28.15
N LEU A 185 45.24 91.11 28.10
CA LEU A 185 45.52 89.68 27.87
C LEU A 185 44.91 88.76 28.93
N ILE A 186 45.00 89.13 30.22
CA ILE A 186 44.41 88.35 31.31
C ILE A 186 42.88 88.24 31.15
N ARG A 187 42.18 89.34 30.81
CA ARG A 187 40.73 89.32 30.60
C ARG A 187 40.33 88.44 29.40
N LEU A 188 41.09 88.53 28.31
CA LEU A 188 40.80 87.79 27.08
C LEU A 188 40.99 86.28 27.31
N PHE A 189 42.02 85.89 28.06
CA PHE A 189 42.28 84.49 28.41
C PHE A 189 41.21 83.88 29.33
N GLN A 190 40.74 84.65 30.33
CA GLN A 190 39.63 84.23 31.21
C GLN A 190 38.32 83.97 30.44
N TRP A 191 38.08 84.70 29.36
CA TRP A 191 36.89 84.52 28.53
C TRP A 191 36.97 83.29 27.61
N THR A 192 38.17 82.90 27.18
CA THR A 192 38.37 81.78 26.24
C THR A 192 38.54 80.41 26.90
N LEU A 193 38.70 80.34 28.23
CA LEU A 193 38.90 79.10 29.00
C LEU A 193 37.74 78.72 29.92
N GLY A 194 36.69 79.54 29.96
CA GLY A 194 35.40 79.24 30.62
C GLY A 194 34.45 78.46 29.74
#